data_AF-A0A2R4CA64-F1
#
_entry.id   AF-A0A2R4CA64-F1
#
_cell.length_a   1.000
_cell.length_b   1.000
_cell.length_c   1.000
_cell.angle_alpha   90.00
_cell.angle_beta   90.00
_cell.angle_gamma   90.00
#
_symmetry.space_group_name_H-M   'P 1'
#
loop_
_entity.id
_entity.type
_entity.pdbx_description
1 polymer ?
#
loop_
_entity_poly.entity_id
_entity_poly.type
_entity_poly.pdbx_seq_one_letter_code
_entity_poly.pdbx_strand_id
1 'polypeptide(L)' 'MIESTIPRPTEAEAVISLRDALQKIRRAQELCERVGFGCLVLMPLAESQRELQYALDTALGRN' A
#
# COMPACT_ATOMS: atom_id res chain seq x y z
N MET A 1 -31.46 4.10 -19.35
CA MET A 1 -30.65 3.57 -18.25
C MET A 1 -29.28 3.29 -18.82
N ILE A 2 -28.28 4.09 -18.48
CA ILE A 2 -26.89 3.85 -18.92
C ILE A 2 -26.33 2.88 -17.88
N GLU A 3 -26.26 1.58 -18.21
CA GLU A 3 -25.50 0.64 -17.40
C GLU A 3 -24.05 1.12 -17.41
N SER A 4 -23.59 1.60 -16.26
CA SER A 4 -22.20 1.94 -16.05
C SER A 4 -21.40 0.64 -16.06
N THR A 5 -20.88 0.26 -17.22
CA THR A 5 -19.97 -0.86 -17.41
C THR A 5 -18.58 -0.48 -16.90
N ILE A 6 -18.45 -0.29 -15.58
CA ILE A 6 -17.12 -0.24 -14.98
C ILE A 6 -16.53 -1.64 -15.11
N PRO A 7 -15.43 -1.83 -15.86
CA PRO A 7 -14.79 -3.13 -15.98
C PRO A 7 -14.36 -3.59 -14.59
N ARG A 8 -14.63 -4.87 -14.28
CA ARG A 8 -14.18 -5.45 -13.00
C ARG A 8 -12.65 -5.44 -12.99
N PRO A 9 -12.01 -4.98 -11.90
CA PRO A 9 -10.57 -4.99 -11.80
C PRO A 9 -10.03 -6.42 -11.87
N THR A 10 -8.87 -6.56 -12.49
CA THR A 10 -8.09 -7.79 -12.59
C THR A 10 -7.21 -7.98 -11.37
N GLU A 11 -6.78 -9.21 -11.12
CA GLU A 11 -5.80 -9.54 -10.08
C GLU A 11 -4.48 -8.78 -10.30
N ALA A 12 -4.06 -8.62 -11.56
CA ALA A 12 -2.87 -7.84 -11.92
C ALA A 12 -2.99 -6.37 -11.49
N GLU A 13 -4.15 -5.74 -11.71
CA GLU A 13 -4.40 -4.36 -11.27
C GLU A 13 -4.41 -4.24 -9.74
N ALA A 14 -4.91 -5.25 -9.03
CA ALA A 14 -4.85 -5.29 -7.57
C ALA A 14 -3.40 -5.41 -7.06
N VAL A 15 -2.58 -6.29 -7.66
CA VAL A 15 -1.16 -6.44 -7.32
C VAL A 15 -0.37 -5.16 -7.61
N ILE A 16 -0.61 -4.50 -8.75
CA ILE A 16 -0.01 -3.21 -9.07
C ILE A 16 -0.39 -2.17 -8.00
N SER A 17 -1.66 -2.12 -7.63
CA SER A 17 -2.14 -1.18 -6.61
C SER A 17 -1.48 -1.41 -5.24
N LEU A 18 -1.26 -2.68 -4.85
CA LEU A 18 -0.54 -3.02 -3.61
C LEU A 18 0.93 -2.57 -3.65
N ARG A 19 1.62 -2.75 -4.79
CA ARG A 19 3.00 -2.28 -4.98
C ARG A 19 3.08 -0.76 -4.89
N ASP A 20 2.16 -0.05 -5.54
CA ASP A 20 2.09 1.41 -5.52
C ASP A 20 1.83 1.94 -4.10
N ALA A 21 0.92 1.32 -3.36
CA ALA A 21 0.64 1.69 -1.97
C ALA A 21 1.88 1.51 -1.09
N LEU A 22 2.59 0.40 -1.25
CA LEU A 22 3.82 0.12 -0.50
C LEU A 22 4.95 1.12 -0.84
N GLN A 23 5.09 1.54 -2.09
CA GLN A 23 6.03 2.59 -2.46
C GLN A 23 5.67 3.93 -1.82
N LYS A 24 4.39 4.31 -1.87
CA LYS A 24 3.89 5.57 -1.28
C LYS A 24 4.09 5.60 0.24
N ILE A 25 3.88 4.47 0.92
CA ILE A 25 4.04 4.42 2.38
C ILE A 25 5.50 4.52 2.82
N ARG A 26 6.41 3.84 2.10
CA ARG A 26 7.86 3.98 2.31
C ARG A 26 8.28 5.44 2.12
N ARG A 27 7.79 6.08 1.05
CA ARG A 27 8.07 7.48 0.79
C ARG A 27 7.52 8.41 1.87
N ALA A 28 6.32 8.15 2.37
CA ALA A 28 5.74 8.92 3.46
C ALA A 28 6.58 8.77 4.74
N GLN A 29 7.03 7.56 5.07
CA GLN A 29 7.90 7.32 6.21
C GLN A 29 9.21 8.10 6.10
N GLU A 30 9.92 8.01 4.96
CA GLU A 30 11.17 8.76 4.72
C GLU A 30 10.99 10.27 4.91
N LEU A 31 9.88 10.83 4.41
CA LEU A 31 9.59 12.25 4.53
C LEU A 31 9.26 12.63 5.97
N CYS A 32 8.47 11.81 6.67
CA CYS A 32 8.14 12.02 8.07
C CYS A 32 9.40 11.97 8.96
N GLU A 33 10.31 11.03 8.71
CA GLU A 33 11.61 10.94 9.39
C GLU A 33 12.44 12.19 9.14
N ARG A 34 12.53 12.65 7.89
CA ARG A 34 13.28 13.85 7.50
C ARG A 34 12.77 15.14 8.15
N VAL A 35 11.45 15.26 8.32
CA VAL A 35 10.83 16.41 9.00
C VAL A 35 10.94 16.31 10.53
N GLY A 36 11.30 15.13 11.06
CA GLY A 36 11.43 14.91 12.50
C GLY A 36 10.11 14.59 13.19
N PHE A 37 9.14 13.98 12.47
CA PHE A 37 7.94 13.47 13.11
C PHE A 37 8.28 12.37 14.12
N GLY A 38 7.61 12.41 15.27
CA GLY A 38 7.79 11.45 16.35
C GLY A 38 7.08 10.12 16.10
N CYS A 39 7.19 9.25 17.12
CA CYS A 39 6.71 7.88 17.07
C CYS A 39 5.19 7.74 16.82
N LEU A 40 4.39 8.75 17.20
CA LEU A 40 2.94 8.78 16.94
C LEU A 40 2.59 8.80 15.44
N VAL A 41 3.54 9.18 14.58
CA VAL A 41 3.37 9.14 13.12
C VAL A 41 4.18 8.00 12.51
N LEU A 42 5.40 7.78 12.98
CA LEU A 42 6.29 6.76 12.39
C LEU A 42 5.84 5.33 12.68
N MET A 43 5.30 5.03 13.87
CA MET A 43 4.84 3.67 14.19
C MET A 43 3.67 3.23 13.31
N PRO A 44 2.57 4.02 13.16
CA PRO A 44 1.48 3.64 12.27
C PRO A 44 1.90 3.45 10.81
N LEU A 45 2.86 4.23 10.31
CA LEU A 45 3.40 4.07 8.96
C LEU A 45 4.18 2.77 8.80
N ALA A 46 5.00 2.42 9.79
CA ALA A 46 5.75 1.16 9.80
C ALA A 46 4.83 -0.06 9.89
N GLU A 47 3.79 -0.01 10.73
CA GLU A 47 2.77 -1.05 10.83
C GLU A 47 2.02 -1.22 9.50
N SER A 48 1.55 -0.12 8.93
CA SER A 48 0.84 -0.14 7.65
C SER A 48 1.73 -0.66 6.51
N GLN A 49 3.03 -0.36 6.52
CA GLN A 49 3.99 -0.93 5.58
C GLN A 49 4.08 -2.45 5.71
N ARG A 50 4.13 -2.98 6.94
CA ARG A 50 4.17 -4.42 7.20
C ARG A 50 2.90 -5.11 6.71
N GLU A 51 1.73 -4.57 7.02
CA GLU A 51 0.45 -5.15 6.60
C GLU A 51 0.28 -5.12 5.06
N LEU A 52 0.71 -4.03 4.40
CA LEU A 52 0.72 -3.96 2.93
C LEU A 52 1.69 -4.95 2.30
N GLN A 53 2.86 -5.15 2.90
CA GLN A 53 3.83 -6.14 2.44
C GLN A 53 3.25 -7.56 2.56
N TYR A 54 2.63 -7.88 3.70
CA TYR A 54 1.95 -9.16 3.89
C TYR A 54 0.82 -9.39 2.87
N ALA A 55 -0.02 -8.37 2.61
CA ALA A 55 -1.07 -8.46 1.60
C ALA A 55 -0.50 -8.70 0.19
N LEU A 56 0.60 -8.02 -0.16
CA LEU A 56 1.27 -8.21 -1.44
C LEU A 56 1.88 -9.60 -1.57
N ASP A 57 2.56 -10.10 -0.54
CA ASP A 57 3.15 -11.44 -0.57
C ASP A 57 2.07 -12.52 -0.66
N THR A 58 0.93 -12.31 0.00
CA THR A 58 -0.26 -13.17 -0.12
C THR A 58 -0.78 -13.20 -1.55
N ALA A 59 -0.96 -12.02 -2.16
CA ALA A 59 -1.42 -11.91 -3.54
C ALA A 59 -0.44 -12.50 -4.56
N LEU A 60 0.85 -12.60 -4.20
CA LEU A 60 1.89 -13.22 -5.04
C LEU A 60 2.11 -14.70 -4.74
N GLY A 61 1.40 -15.28 -3.77
CA GLY A 61 1.56 -16.67 -3.35
C GLY A 61 2.91 -16.97 -2.68
N ARG A 62 3.47 -16.01 -1.95
CA ARG A 62 4.82 -16.09 -1.32
C ARG A 62 4.80 -16.39 0.18
N ASN A 63 3.64 -16.72 0.73
CA ASN A 63 3.42 -16.94 2.17
C ASN A 63 3.69 -18.38 2.60
#